data_AF-A0A538TA42-F1
#
_entry.id   AF-A0A538TA42-F1
#
_cell.length_a   1.000
_cell.length_b   1.000
_cell.length_c   1.000
_cell.angle_alpha   90.00
_cell.angle_beta   90.00
_cell.angle_gamma   90.00
#
_symmetry.space_group_name_H-M   'P 1'
#
loop_
_entity.id
_entity.type
_entity.pdbx_description
1 polymer ?
#
loop_
_entity_poly.entity_id
_entity_poly.type
_entity_poly.pdbx_seq_one_letter_code
_entity_poly.pdbx_strand_id
1 'polypeptide(L)'
;MLLAGAIWVGFTIYWSATAVKAPPSQRAESAASRQRHQMLLNVALLLLFVPIPGLRLPLLRGAMVPAIGLGVEVAGALLYLWAKRDLGRNWSGEISVKQGHTLVRTGPYAKVRHPM
;
A
#
# COMPACT_ATOMS: atom_id res chain seq x y z
N MET A 1 -15.21 8.14 -5.39
CA MET A 1 -14.05 9.04 -5.56
C MET A 1 -13.58 9.59 -4.21
N LEU A 2 -14.36 10.41 -3.49
CA LEU A 2 -13.91 10.95 -2.20
C LEU A 2 -13.64 9.88 -1.12
N LEU A 3 -14.55 8.90 -0.96
CA LEU A 3 -14.38 7.83 0.02
C LEU A 3 -13.15 6.96 -0.26
N ALA A 4 -12.99 6.52 -1.52
CA ALA A 4 -11.78 5.84 -2.00
C ALA A 4 -10.52 6.67 -1.71
N GLY A 5 -10.56 7.97 -2.03
CA GLY A 5 -9.50 8.91 -1.69
C GLY A 5 -9.15 8.96 -0.21
N ALA A 6 -10.16 9.00 0.65
CA ALA A 6 -9.97 9.00 2.10
C ALA A 6 -9.33 7.68 2.60
N ILE A 7 -9.69 6.54 2.01
CA ILE A 7 -9.04 5.25 2.30
C ILE A 7 -7.56 5.32 1.94
N TRP A 8 -7.22 5.82 0.75
CA TRP A 8 -5.82 5.99 0.33
C TRP A 8 -5.02 6.95 1.21
N VAL A 9 -5.62 8.07 1.59
CA VAL A 9 -4.98 9.03 2.51
C VAL A 9 -4.74 8.39 3.86
N GLY A 10 -5.76 7.73 4.43
CA GLY A 10 -5.65 7.01 5.70
C GLY A 10 -4.60 5.90 5.64
N PHE A 11 -4.56 5.15 4.54
CA PHE A 11 -3.57 4.11 4.28
C PHE A 11 -2.15 4.69 4.25
N THR A 12 -1.93 5.80 3.54
CA THR A 12 -0.64 6.47 3.42
C THR A 12 -0.15 7.01 4.76
N ILE A 13 -1.04 7.61 5.54
CA ILE A 13 -0.75 8.10 6.90
C ILE A 13 -0.40 6.91 7.80
N TYR A 14 -1.23 5.87 7.82
CA TYR A 14 -1.00 4.67 8.61
C TYR A 14 0.33 4.00 8.25
N TRP A 15 0.61 3.84 6.95
CA TRP A 15 1.85 3.28 6.42
C TRP A 15 3.08 4.06 6.93
N SER A 16 3.03 5.38 6.84
CA SER A 16 4.13 6.28 7.25
C SER A 16 4.31 6.31 8.78
N ALA A 17 3.22 6.37 9.54
CA ALA A 17 3.26 6.45 11.00
C ALA A 17 3.74 5.16 11.67
N THR A 18 3.44 4.02 11.05
CA THR A 18 3.80 2.70 11.59
C THR A 18 5.10 2.14 11.00
N ALA A 19 5.83 2.93 10.19
CA ALA A 19 7.19 2.65 9.75
C ALA A 19 8.12 2.55 10.97
N VAL A 20 8.20 1.35 11.55
CA VAL A 20 9.05 1.08 12.70
C VAL A 20 10.50 1.35 12.30
N LYS A 21 11.24 2.09 13.16
CA LYS A 21 12.69 2.21 13.08
C LYS A 21 13.31 0.81 13.17
N ALA A 22 13.68 0.32 12.01
CA ALA A 22 14.33 -0.96 11.78
C ALA A 22 15.64 -1.09 12.57
N PRO A 23 15.97 -2.29 13.10
CA PRO A 23 17.35 -2.68 13.34
C PRO A 23 18.22 -2.42 12.09
N PRO A 24 19.54 -2.19 12.26
CA PRO A 24 20.43 -1.87 11.15
C PRO A 24 20.28 -2.87 9.99
N SER A 25 20.03 -2.34 8.80
CA SER A 25 19.83 -3.13 7.58
C SER A 25 21.15 -3.74 7.11
N GLN A 26 21.15 -5.03 6.78
CA GLN A 26 22.30 -5.68 6.12
C GLN A 26 22.36 -5.30 4.63
N ARG A 27 21.19 -5.15 4.01
CA ARG A 27 21.02 -4.69 2.63
C ARG A 27 19.72 -3.91 2.55
N ALA A 28 19.78 -2.70 2.03
CA ALA A 28 18.65 -1.82 1.82
C ALA A 28 18.68 -1.26 0.39
N GLU A 29 17.51 -0.94 -0.14
CA GLU A 29 17.40 -0.16 -1.36
C GLU A 29 17.96 1.27 -1.20
N SER A 30 18.30 1.92 -2.31
CA SER A 30 18.72 3.32 -2.29
C SER A 30 17.56 4.22 -1.86
N ALA A 31 17.81 5.09 -0.87
CA ALA A 31 16.84 6.09 -0.41
C ALA A 31 16.33 7.00 -1.56
N ALA A 32 17.22 7.37 -2.49
CA ALA A 32 16.85 8.18 -3.66
C ALA A 32 15.90 7.42 -4.62
N SER A 33 16.10 6.12 -4.78
CA SER A 33 15.18 5.28 -5.56
C SER A 33 13.80 5.24 -4.90
N ARG A 34 13.76 4.97 -3.59
CA ARG A 34 12.50 4.90 -2.83
C ARG A 34 11.73 6.22 -2.91
N GLN A 35 12.42 7.35 -2.70
CA GLN A 35 11.81 8.68 -2.76
C GLN A 35 11.20 8.97 -4.14
N ARG A 36 11.88 8.60 -5.23
CA ARG A 36 11.31 8.77 -6.59
C ARG A 36 10.04 7.96 -6.79
N HIS A 37 10.04 6.68 -6.41
CA HIS A 37 8.85 5.83 -6.54
C HIS A 37 7.68 6.36 -5.70
N GLN A 38 7.96 6.80 -4.47
CA GLN A 38 6.95 7.36 -3.58
C GLN A 38 6.41 8.70 -4.10
N MET A 39 7.27 9.56 -4.67
CA MET A 39 6.85 10.79 -5.31
C MET A 39 5.93 10.52 -6.52
N LEU A 40 6.30 9.56 -7.38
CA LEU A 40 5.48 9.17 -8.53
C LEU A 40 4.11 8.64 -8.11
N LEU A 41 4.05 7.81 -7.06
CA LEU A 41 2.79 7.32 -6.50
C LEU A 41 1.91 8.48 -5.99
N ASN A 42 2.50 9.40 -5.23
CA ASN A 42 1.76 10.55 -4.68
C ASN A 42 1.24 11.48 -5.78
N VAL A 43 2.04 11.72 -6.83
CA VAL A 43 1.60 12.48 -8.02
C VAL A 43 0.46 11.75 -8.71
N ALA A 44 0.56 10.44 -8.93
CA ALA A 44 -0.51 9.67 -9.55
C ALA A 44 -1.82 9.73 -8.74
N LEU A 45 -1.75 9.64 -7.41
CA LEU A 45 -2.91 9.81 -6.52
C LEU A 45 -3.49 11.22 -6.61
N LEU A 46 -2.65 12.25 -6.65
CA LEU A 46 -3.10 13.64 -6.77
C LEU A 46 -3.84 13.88 -8.10
N LEU A 47 -3.35 13.28 -9.20
CA LEU A 47 -3.99 13.39 -10.53
C LEU A 47 -5.43 12.86 -10.55
N LEU A 48 -5.82 11.96 -9.64
CA LEU A 48 -7.23 11.52 -9.53
C LEU A 48 -8.16 12.69 -9.14
N PHE A 49 -7.67 13.65 -8.37
CA PHE A 49 -8.46 14.78 -7.86
C PHE A 49 -8.35 16.03 -8.74
N VAL A 50 -7.36 16.10 -9.62
CA VAL A 50 -7.24 17.18 -10.60
C VAL A 50 -8.21 16.94 -11.76
N PRO A 51 -9.03 17.93 -12.16
CA PRO A 51 -9.97 17.78 -13.27
C PRO A 51 -9.25 17.88 -14.62
N ILE A 52 -8.44 16.86 -14.95
CA ILE A 52 -7.77 16.77 -16.26
C ILE A 52 -8.75 16.15 -17.27
N PRO A 53 -9.03 16.84 -18.40
CA PRO A 53 -9.87 16.28 -19.46
C PRO A 53 -9.35 14.93 -19.94
N GLY A 54 -10.23 13.94 -20.12
CA GLY A 54 -9.88 12.59 -20.56
C GLY A 54 -9.46 11.63 -19.44
N LEU A 55 -8.92 12.11 -18.32
CA LEU A 55 -8.41 11.25 -17.24
C LEU A 55 -9.53 10.57 -16.41
N ARG A 56 -10.72 11.18 -16.38
CA ARG A 56 -11.88 10.69 -15.62
C ARG A 56 -12.87 9.90 -16.47
N LEU A 57 -12.50 9.54 -17.70
CA LEU A 57 -13.37 8.76 -18.56
C LEU A 57 -13.56 7.36 -17.95
N PRO A 58 -14.82 6.90 -17.76
CA PRO A 58 -15.06 5.59 -17.19
C PRO A 58 -14.62 4.51 -18.16
N LEU A 59 -13.64 3.71 -17.75
CA LEU A 59 -13.17 2.55 -18.51
C LEU A 59 -14.25 1.45 -18.56
N LEU A 60 -14.96 1.27 -17.45
CA LEU A 60 -16.10 0.38 -17.30
C LEU A 60 -17.35 1.19 -16.95
N ARG A 61 -18.47 0.85 -17.57
CA ARG A 61 -19.76 1.53 -17.37
C ARG A 61 -20.74 0.59 -16.68
N GLY A 62 -21.50 1.10 -15.71
CA GLY A 62 -22.55 0.35 -15.01
C GLY A 62 -22.81 0.90 -13.62
N ALA A 63 -24.06 0.85 -13.18
CA ALA A 63 -24.49 1.41 -11.89
C ALA A 63 -23.77 0.78 -10.68
N MET A 64 -23.37 -0.50 -10.80
CA MET A 64 -22.70 -1.24 -9.73
C MET A 64 -21.17 -1.12 -9.75
N VAL A 65 -20.57 -0.59 -10.83
CA VAL A 65 -19.11 -0.49 -10.96
C VAL A 65 -18.47 0.29 -9.79
N PRO A 66 -19.00 1.45 -9.36
CA PRO A 66 -18.41 2.17 -8.23
C PRO A 66 -18.48 1.39 -6.91
N ALA A 67 -19.59 0.67 -6.67
CA ALA A 67 -19.79 -0.12 -5.45
C ALA A 67 -18.85 -1.33 -5.41
N ILE A 68 -18.72 -2.05 -6.53
CA ILE A 68 -17.79 -3.18 -6.65
C ILE A 68 -16.34 -2.69 -6.50
N GLY A 69 -15.96 -1.61 -7.18
CA GLY A 69 -14.62 -1.05 -7.08
C GLY A 69 -14.25 -0.65 -5.65
N LEU A 70 -15.17 0.00 -4.93
CA LEU A 70 -15.00 0.31 -3.51
C LEU A 70 -14.89 -0.95 -2.67
N GLY A 71 -15.71 -1.98 -2.94
CA GLY A 71 -15.62 -3.27 -2.25
C GLY A 71 -14.26 -3.95 -2.42
N VAL A 72 -13.70 -3.91 -3.64
CA VAL A 72 -12.36 -4.43 -3.94
C VAL A 72 -11.28 -3.64 -3.20
N GLU A 73 -11.38 -2.31 -3.20
CA GLU A 73 -10.44 -1.44 -2.47
C GLU A 73 -10.44 -1.72 -0.97
N VAL A 74 -11.62 -1.81 -0.36
CA VAL A 74 -11.77 -2.14 1.07
C VAL A 74 -11.22 -3.54 1.36
N ALA A 75 -11.53 -4.54 0.53
CA ALA A 75 -11.01 -5.90 0.72
C ALA A 75 -9.47 -5.94 0.63
N GLY A 76 -8.88 -5.20 -0.32
CA GLY A 76 -7.44 -5.05 -0.46
C GLY A 76 -6.80 -4.38 0.76
N ALA A 77 -7.41 -3.30 1.26
CA ALA A 77 -6.95 -2.62 2.47
C ALA A 77 -6.99 -3.54 3.71
N LEU A 78 -8.06 -4.32 3.88
CA LEU A 78 -8.17 -5.30 4.96
C LEU A 78 -7.12 -6.42 4.85
N LEU A 79 -6.88 -6.94 3.64
CA LEU A 79 -5.82 -7.93 3.40
C LEU A 79 -4.45 -7.37 3.76
N TYR A 80 -4.16 -6.13 3.36
CA TYR A 80 -2.91 -5.46 3.73
C TYR A 80 -2.76 -5.32 5.24
N LEU A 81 -3.82 -4.88 5.95
CA LEU A 81 -3.79 -4.73 7.41
C LEU A 81 -3.58 -6.07 8.11
N TRP A 82 -4.23 -7.14 7.64
CA TRP A 82 -4.04 -8.50 8.15
C TRP A 82 -2.60 -8.98 7.94
N ALA A 83 -2.07 -8.82 6.72
CA ALA A 83 -0.68 -9.17 6.43
C ALA A 83 0.29 -8.36 7.29
N LYS A 84 0.03 -7.07 7.49
CA LYS A 84 0.95 -6.20 8.25
C LYS A 84 0.97 -6.55 9.72
N ARG A 85 -0.19 -6.89 10.28
CA ARG A 85 -0.30 -7.38 11.65
C ARG A 85 0.51 -8.66 11.85
N ASP A 86 0.41 -9.61 10.93
CA ASP A 86 1.16 -10.88 11.00
C ASP A 86 2.67 -10.68 10.81
N LEU A 87 3.07 -9.74 9.95
CA LEU A 87 4.47 -9.43 9.71
C LEU A 87 5.10 -8.71 10.91
N GLY A 88 4.33 -7.86 11.60
CA GLY A 88 4.70 -7.23 12.86
C GLY A 88 6.08 -6.55 12.81
N ARG A 89 6.99 -6.98 13.68
CA ARG A 89 8.37 -6.43 13.76
C ARG A 89 9.23 -6.70 12.52
N ASN A 90 8.87 -7.70 11.71
CA ASN A 90 9.58 -8.02 10.47
C ASN A 90 9.16 -7.08 9.33
N TRP A 91 8.12 -6.27 9.51
CA TRP A 91 7.74 -5.27 8.53
C TRP A 91 8.71 -4.08 8.56
N SER A 92 8.91 -3.50 7.38
CA SER A 92 9.73 -2.31 7.16
C SER A 92 9.06 -1.45 6.10
N GLY A 93 9.15 -0.14 6.24
CA GLY A 93 8.77 0.80 5.18
C GLY A 93 9.74 0.81 3.98
N GLU A 94 10.83 0.03 4.05
CA GLU A 94 11.87 -0.06 3.03
C GLU A 94 12.12 -1.53 2.67
N ILE A 95 12.38 -1.80 1.38
CA ILE A 95 12.80 -3.13 0.94
C ILE A 95 14.19 -3.41 1.51
N SER A 96 14.23 -4.14 2.62
CA SER A 96 15.42 -4.33 3.43
C SER A 96 15.45 -5.70 4.09
N VAL A 97 16.65 -6.29 4.14
CA VAL A 97 16.91 -7.47 4.97
C VAL A 97 17.57 -6.99 6.26
N LYS A 98 16.84 -7.08 7.37
CA LYS A 98 17.31 -6.69 8.70
C LYS A 98 17.94 -7.87 9.42
N GLN A 99 18.85 -7.62 10.34
CA GLN A 99 19.32 -8.67 11.25
C GLN A 99 18.15 -9.21 12.10
N GLY A 100 18.06 -10.53 12.24
CA GLY A 100 16.99 -11.19 12.99
C GLY A 100 15.63 -11.28 12.27
N HIS A 101 15.55 -10.96 10.97
CA HIS A 101 14.33 -11.22 10.18
C HIS A 101 14.00 -12.71 10.19
N THR A 102 12.77 -13.03 10.59
CA THR A 102 12.25 -14.39 10.56
C THR A 102 11.21 -14.53 9.45
N LEU A 103 11.15 -15.70 8.83
CA LEU A 103 10.16 -15.98 7.81
C LEU A 103 8.79 -16.19 8.48
N VAL A 104 7.86 -15.27 8.23
CA VAL A 104 6.47 -15.39 8.68
C VAL A 104 5.72 -16.33 7.74
N ARG A 105 5.06 -17.35 8.29
CA ARG A 105 4.24 -18.32 7.57
C ARG A 105 2.81 -18.43 8.10
N THR A 106 2.40 -17.48 8.94
CA THR A 106 1.07 -17.40 9.53
C THR A 106 0.18 -16.43 8.75
N GLY A 107 -1.13 -16.47 9.05
CA GLY A 107 -2.09 -15.55 8.46
C GLY A 107 -2.13 -15.66 6.93
N PRO A 108 -2.08 -14.53 6.18
CA PRO A 108 -2.17 -14.58 4.72
C PRO A 108 -0.92 -15.19 4.09
N TYR A 109 0.23 -15.12 4.77
CA TYR A 109 1.50 -15.66 4.30
C TYR A 109 1.53 -17.19 4.22
N ALA A 110 0.59 -17.87 4.89
CA ALA A 110 0.41 -19.31 4.74
C ALA A 110 -0.07 -19.72 3.33
N LYS A 111 -0.74 -18.79 2.61
CA LYS A 111 -1.35 -19.06 1.30
C LYS A 111 -0.66 -18.29 0.17
N VAL A 112 -0.24 -17.06 0.41
CA VAL A 112 0.33 -16.15 -0.61
C VAL A 112 1.63 -15.56 -0.10
N ARG A 113 2.71 -15.63 -0.89
CA ARG A 113 4.03 -15.12 -0.48
C ARG A 113 4.12 -13.60 -0.42
N HIS A 114 3.31 -12.90 -1.22
CA HIS A 114 3.23 -11.44 -1.30
C HIS A 114 1.76 -10.98 -1.25
N PRO A 115 1.11 -11.04 -0.07
CA PRO A 115 -0.30 -10.67 0.09
C PRO A 115 -0.54 -9.15 0.22
N MET A 116 0.53 -8.35 0.34
CA MET A 116 0.50 -6.88 0.32
C MET A 116 0.92 -6.37 -1.04
#